data_AF-A0A3D9E7Y0-F1
#
_entry.id   AF-A0A3D9E7Y0-F1
#
_cell.length_a   1.000
_cell.length_b   1.000
_cell.length_c   1.000
_cell.angle_alpha   90.00
_cell.angle_beta   90.00
_cell.angle_gamma   90.00
#
_symmetry.space_group_name_H-M   'P 1'
#
loop_
_entity.id
_entity.type
_entity.pdbx_description
1 polymer ?
#
loop_
_entity_poly.entity_id
_entity_poly.type
_entity_poly.pdbx_seq_one_letter_code
_entity_poly.pdbx_strand_id
1 'polypeptide(L)'
;MRKSRFLAGASIVAAGLLALTACNSGTPGAAPGSDGGSGSDTPVYGAVASDVKIDGSKTFDKITSAGKIVVGVKEDQPGLGYLDPVTGERKGFDVDVARWIAASLGYDPADTSKVEYKAIASANREQALINGDIDYYVGTYSITDKRKDQISFAGPYFLTGQGLLVAADNDTITGKDSLTAETTVCSVTGSTPIQRIREQTPAKVVEFDTYSQCVEKLKNGEVDAVTTDEAILLGYAAQDPDNLKIAGEPFSEERYGVGITKGDTAFQEFVNTMFTDGGSTWEAIFEKNLGASGVKGEQPAVDPVS
;
A
#
# COMPACT_ATOMS: atom_id res chain seq x y z
N MET A 1 75.32 -50.33 -29.94
CA MET A 1 73.98 -49.75 -30.16
C MET A 1 73.74 -48.70 -29.08
N ARG A 2 73.70 -47.42 -29.47
CA ARG A 2 73.87 -46.25 -28.60
C ARG A 2 72.94 -45.13 -29.09
N LYS A 3 72.09 -44.62 -28.18
CA LYS A 3 71.49 -43.26 -28.07
C LYS A 3 70.64 -42.64 -29.21
N SER A 4 69.43 -42.19 -28.84
CA SER A 4 68.91 -40.78 -28.90
C SER A 4 67.38 -40.85 -28.72
N ARG A 5 66.75 -40.35 -27.64
CA ARG A 5 66.36 -38.97 -27.24
C ARG A 5 65.92 -38.06 -28.39
N PHE A 6 64.60 -37.82 -28.48
CA PHE A 6 64.04 -36.51 -28.80
C PHE A 6 62.81 -36.24 -27.92
N LEU A 7 62.90 -35.15 -27.17
CA LEU A 7 61.82 -34.49 -26.45
C LEU A 7 61.15 -33.52 -27.43
N ALA A 8 59.81 -33.51 -27.46
CA ALA A 8 59.04 -32.38 -27.94
C ALA A 8 57.83 -32.21 -26.98
N GLY A 9 57.78 -31.05 -26.33
CA GLY A 9 56.68 -30.63 -25.46
C GLY A 9 55.98 -29.40 -26.00
N ALA A 10 54.90 -29.04 -25.29
CA ALA A 10 54.02 -27.86 -25.43
C ALA A 10 52.98 -27.97 -26.57
N SER A 11 51.68 -27.68 -26.40
CA SER A 11 51.05 -26.68 -25.53
C SER A 11 49.58 -27.05 -25.29
N ILE A 12 49.09 -27.03 -24.04
CA ILE A 12 47.64 -27.04 -23.73
C ILE A 12 47.29 -25.63 -23.28
N VAL A 13 46.47 -24.95 -24.08
CA VAL A 13 45.86 -23.66 -23.74
C VAL A 13 44.72 -23.93 -22.76
N ALA A 14 44.89 -23.57 -21.50
CA ALA A 14 43.81 -23.54 -20.52
C ALA A 14 43.02 -22.24 -20.71
N ALA A 15 41.83 -22.33 -21.30
CA ALA A 15 40.86 -21.25 -21.31
C ALA A 15 40.29 -21.11 -19.89
N GLY A 16 40.67 -20.04 -19.19
CA GLY A 16 40.08 -19.66 -17.92
C GLY A 16 38.64 -19.20 -18.11
N LEU A 17 37.69 -19.98 -17.59
CA LEU A 17 36.31 -19.56 -17.40
C LEU A 17 36.29 -18.51 -16.29
N LEU A 18 36.10 -17.25 -16.68
CA LEU A 18 35.70 -16.16 -15.79
C LEU A 18 34.29 -16.46 -15.28
N ALA A 19 34.20 -16.93 -14.03
CA ALA A 19 32.94 -16.96 -13.30
C ALA A 19 32.54 -15.51 -12.99
N LEU A 20 31.55 -15.01 -13.73
CA LEU A 20 30.83 -13.79 -13.39
C LEU A 20 30.03 -14.08 -12.11
N THR A 21 30.52 -13.59 -10.98
CA THR A 21 29.76 -13.47 -9.74
C THR A 21 28.66 -12.44 -9.95
N ALA A 22 27.46 -12.91 -10.27
CA ALA A 22 26.26 -12.09 -10.21
C ALA A 22 26.04 -11.67 -8.75
N CYS A 23 26.00 -10.36 -8.50
CA CYS A 23 25.51 -9.82 -7.24
C CYS A 23 24.00 -10.08 -7.21
N ASN A 24 23.60 -11.10 -6.45
CA ASN A 24 22.20 -11.35 -6.11
C ASN A 24 21.80 -10.38 -5.00
N SER A 25 21.36 -9.18 -5.37
CA SER A 25 20.58 -8.29 -4.51
C SER A 25 19.28 -9.02 -4.16
N GLY A 26 19.24 -9.60 -2.97
CA GLY A 26 18.10 -10.38 -2.49
C GLY A 26 16.88 -9.50 -2.25
N THR A 27 16.05 -9.35 -3.27
CA THR A 27 14.63 -8.99 -3.08
C THR A 27 13.89 -10.28 -2.72
N PRO A 28 13.27 -10.41 -1.53
CA PRO A 28 12.40 -11.54 -1.24
C PRO A 28 11.11 -11.41 -2.05
N GLY A 29 11.11 -11.95 -3.27
CA GLY A 29 9.95 -11.98 -4.17
C GLY A 29 9.59 -13.36 -4.72
N ALA A 30 10.48 -14.35 -4.60
CA ALA A 30 10.23 -15.69 -5.11
C ALA A 30 9.78 -16.64 -4.00
N ALA A 31 8.47 -16.91 -3.93
CA ALA A 31 7.98 -18.13 -3.29
C ALA A 31 8.36 -19.36 -4.15
N PRO A 32 8.80 -20.49 -3.57
CA PRO A 32 9.06 -21.71 -4.33
C PRO A 32 7.74 -22.33 -4.84
N GLY A 33 7.80 -22.87 -6.05
CA GLY A 33 6.68 -23.52 -6.72
C GLY A 33 6.03 -24.63 -5.91
N SER A 34 4.74 -24.81 -6.21
CA SER A 34 3.81 -25.77 -5.62
C SER A 34 4.33 -27.21 -5.61
N ASP A 35 4.58 -27.74 -4.42
CA ASP A 35 4.45 -29.16 -4.12
C ASP A 35 3.55 -29.32 -2.90
N GLY A 36 2.49 -30.11 -3.06
CA GLY A 36 1.44 -30.31 -2.07
C GLY A 36 1.96 -30.96 -0.79
N GLY A 37 2.01 -30.19 0.29
CA GLY A 37 2.33 -30.66 1.64
C GLY A 37 1.95 -29.63 2.70
N SER A 38 0.94 -29.97 3.49
CA SER A 38 0.41 -29.33 4.71
C SER A 38 1.30 -28.29 5.44
N GLY A 39 0.81 -27.04 5.50
CA GLY A 39 1.08 -26.04 6.57
C GLY A 39 2.39 -25.26 6.46
N SER A 40 2.43 -24.17 5.69
CA SER A 40 3.53 -23.19 5.76
C SER A 40 3.18 -22.04 6.72
N ASP A 41 3.92 -21.92 7.83
CA ASP A 41 3.88 -20.82 8.80
C ASP A 41 4.38 -19.47 8.25
N THR A 42 4.51 -19.31 6.93
CA THR A 42 5.00 -18.07 6.31
C THR A 42 3.89 -17.02 6.35
N PRO A 43 4.12 -15.83 6.95
CA PRO A 43 3.15 -14.75 6.91
C PRO A 43 2.81 -14.34 5.48
N VAL A 44 1.59 -13.82 5.27
CA VAL A 44 1.10 -13.40 3.93
C VAL A 44 2.00 -12.36 3.26
N TYR A 45 2.75 -11.59 4.06
CA TYR A 45 3.70 -10.56 3.62
C TYR A 45 5.10 -11.11 3.27
N GLY A 46 5.27 -12.43 3.27
CA GLY A 46 6.53 -13.09 2.93
C GLY A 46 7.52 -13.18 4.08
N ALA A 47 8.73 -13.66 3.77
CA ALA A 47 9.82 -13.79 4.73
C ALA A 47 10.55 -12.45 4.94
N VAL A 48 11.10 -12.25 6.14
CA VAL A 48 11.94 -11.09 6.46
C VAL A 48 13.25 -11.18 5.68
N ALA A 49 13.59 -10.12 4.95
CA ALA A 49 14.82 -10.02 4.19
C ALA A 49 16.05 -10.01 5.12
N SER A 50 17.19 -10.45 4.59
CA SER A 50 18.49 -10.35 5.27
C SER A 50 19.48 -9.60 4.39
N ASP A 51 20.49 -8.99 5.02
CA ASP A 51 21.57 -8.27 4.35
C ASP A 51 21.11 -7.17 3.37
N VAL A 52 19.98 -6.52 3.69
CA VAL A 52 19.37 -5.46 2.86
C VAL A 52 20.31 -4.26 2.76
N LYS A 53 20.55 -3.80 1.53
CA LYS A 53 21.31 -2.60 1.22
C LYS A 53 20.56 -1.78 0.18
N ILE A 54 20.38 -0.50 0.48
CA ILE A 54 19.75 0.47 -0.42
C ILE A 54 20.68 1.68 -0.52
N ASP A 55 21.71 1.56 -1.35
CA ASP A 55 22.73 2.59 -1.49
C ASP A 55 22.10 3.91 -1.97
N GLY A 56 22.38 5.00 -1.25
CA GLY A 56 21.86 6.34 -1.58
C GLY A 56 20.47 6.65 -1.03
N SER A 57 19.85 5.75 -0.26
CA SER A 57 18.57 6.04 0.41
C SER A 57 18.76 6.65 1.79
N LYS A 58 18.35 7.92 1.93
CA LYS A 58 18.35 8.61 3.23
C LYS A 58 17.34 8.01 4.22
N THR A 59 16.21 7.53 3.70
CA THR A 59 15.17 6.87 4.50
C THR A 59 15.71 5.55 5.07
N PHE A 60 16.37 4.73 4.24
CA PHE A 60 16.96 3.49 4.71
C PHE A 60 18.15 3.72 5.67
N ASP A 61 19.00 4.71 5.40
CA ASP A 61 20.08 5.12 6.30
C ASP A 61 19.55 5.54 7.68
N LYS A 62 18.43 6.27 7.71
CA LYS A 62 17.75 6.68 8.96
C LYS A 62 17.20 5.46 9.70
N ILE A 63 16.47 4.58 9.01
CA ILE A 63 15.90 3.35 9.56
C ILE A 63 17.00 2.48 10.20
N THR A 64 18.08 2.22 9.45
CA THR A 64 19.19 1.39 9.91
C THR A 64 19.95 2.02 11.08
N SER A 65 20.18 3.33 11.04
CA SER A 65 20.83 4.07 12.15
C SER A 65 19.97 4.08 13.42
N ALA A 66 18.65 4.20 13.30
CA ALA A 66 17.72 4.12 14.42
C ALA A 66 17.53 2.68 14.92
N GLY A 67 17.80 1.69 14.07
CA GLY A 67 17.55 0.29 14.33
C GLY A 67 16.07 -0.04 14.51
N LYS A 68 15.17 0.80 13.97
CA LYS A 68 13.71 0.63 13.95
C LYS A 68 13.08 1.38 12.75
N ILE A 69 11.88 0.97 12.36
CA ILE A 69 11.04 1.61 11.34
C ILE A 69 9.81 2.24 12.03
N VAL A 70 9.41 3.44 11.60
CA VAL A 70 8.12 4.05 11.93
C VAL A 70 7.26 4.16 10.68
N VAL A 71 6.15 3.44 10.62
CA VAL A 71 5.24 3.38 9.47
C VAL A 71 3.97 4.14 9.76
N GLY A 72 3.62 5.11 8.91
CA GLY A 72 2.33 5.79 8.98
C GLY A 72 1.23 4.94 8.35
N VAL A 73 0.12 4.75 9.07
CA VAL A 73 -1.02 3.92 8.64
C VAL A 73 -2.38 4.54 8.99
N LYS A 74 -3.43 3.97 8.40
CA LYS A 74 -4.84 4.16 8.78
C LYS A 74 -5.29 3.14 9.82
N GLU A 75 -6.38 3.48 10.51
CA GLU A 75 -6.95 2.65 11.59
C GLU A 75 -8.47 2.50 11.54
N ASP A 76 -9.14 3.27 10.71
CA ASP A 76 -10.60 3.38 10.71
C ASP A 76 -11.26 2.76 9.48
N GLN A 77 -10.51 2.17 8.55
CA GLN A 77 -11.00 1.72 7.23
C GLN A 77 -11.04 0.19 7.13
N PRO A 78 -12.20 -0.47 7.36
CA PRO A 78 -12.31 -1.92 7.34
C PRO A 78 -11.83 -2.52 6.02
N GLY A 79 -11.08 -3.62 6.07
CA GLY A 79 -10.51 -4.29 4.89
C GLY A 79 -9.22 -3.64 4.35
N LEU A 80 -8.89 -2.41 4.74
CA LEU A 80 -7.71 -1.67 4.27
C LEU A 80 -6.74 -1.34 5.42
N GLY A 81 -6.94 -0.23 6.11
CA GLY A 81 -6.20 0.17 7.29
C GLY A 81 -7.11 0.23 8.50
N TYR A 82 -7.19 -0.86 9.27
CA TYR A 82 -8.10 -0.97 10.40
C TYR A 82 -7.40 -1.46 11.67
N LEU A 83 -7.66 -0.79 12.79
CA LEU A 83 -7.32 -1.25 14.13
C LEU A 83 -8.57 -1.77 14.80
N ASP A 84 -8.61 -3.07 15.08
CA ASP A 84 -9.75 -3.67 15.74
C ASP A 84 -9.85 -3.16 17.19
N PRO A 85 -10.94 -2.47 17.58
CA PRO A 85 -11.06 -1.88 18.90
C PRO A 85 -11.25 -2.93 20.01
N VAL A 86 -11.60 -4.17 19.66
CA VAL A 86 -11.79 -5.27 20.61
C VAL A 86 -10.48 -6.01 20.84
N THR A 87 -9.78 -6.38 19.76
CA THR A 87 -8.56 -7.21 19.88
C THR A 87 -7.28 -6.37 19.94
N GLY A 88 -7.32 -5.10 19.52
CA GLY A 88 -6.13 -4.26 19.33
C GLY A 88 -5.30 -4.67 18.11
N GLU A 89 -5.81 -5.56 17.26
CA GLU A 89 -5.08 -6.08 16.10
C GLU A 89 -5.24 -5.16 14.88
N ARG A 90 -4.11 -4.87 14.21
CA ARG A 90 -4.11 -4.20 12.90
C ARG A 90 -4.35 -5.20 11.78
N LYS A 91 -5.31 -4.93 10.91
CA LYS A 91 -5.67 -5.78 9.77
C LYS A 91 -6.06 -4.97 8.54
N GLY A 92 -6.04 -5.64 7.40
CA GLY A 92 -6.45 -5.12 6.11
C GLY A 92 -5.28 -5.00 5.12
N PHE A 93 -5.64 -4.73 3.87
CA PHE A 93 -4.76 -4.71 2.73
C PHE A 93 -3.59 -3.74 2.88
N ASP A 94 -3.85 -2.48 3.27
CA ASP A 94 -2.81 -1.46 3.46
C ASP A 94 -1.85 -1.84 4.60
N VAL A 95 -2.37 -2.47 5.67
CA VAL A 95 -1.53 -2.95 6.78
C VAL A 95 -0.61 -4.07 6.31
N ASP A 96 -1.11 -5.01 5.52
CA ASP A 96 -0.30 -6.12 5.00
C ASP A 96 0.70 -5.66 3.93
N VAL A 97 0.38 -4.65 3.10
CA VAL A 97 1.34 -3.98 2.22
C VAL A 97 2.43 -3.27 3.03
N ALA A 98 2.08 -2.59 4.12
CA ALA A 98 3.05 -1.98 5.03
C ALA A 98 3.96 -3.03 5.69
N ARG A 99 3.40 -4.16 6.13
CA ARG A 99 4.17 -5.29 6.67
C ARG A 99 5.11 -5.87 5.63
N TRP A 100 4.66 -5.99 4.38
CA TRP A 100 5.48 -6.48 3.28
C TRP A 100 6.69 -5.57 3.03
N ILE A 101 6.49 -4.25 2.99
CA ILE A 101 7.60 -3.29 2.89
C ILE A 101 8.57 -3.44 4.07
N ALA A 102 8.08 -3.50 5.31
CA ALA A 102 8.92 -3.67 6.50
C ALA A 102 9.74 -4.98 6.45
N ALA A 103 9.10 -6.10 6.07
CA ALA A 103 9.76 -7.39 5.90
C ALA A 103 10.83 -7.32 4.80
N SER A 104 10.55 -6.68 3.66
CA SER A 104 11.53 -6.48 2.58
C SER A 104 12.71 -5.60 3.00
N LEU A 105 12.51 -4.68 3.96
CA LEU A 105 13.58 -3.86 4.55
C LEU A 105 14.40 -4.60 5.61
N GLY A 106 14.04 -5.85 5.93
CA GLY A 106 14.74 -6.71 6.90
C GLY A 106 14.27 -6.53 8.34
N TYR A 107 13.05 -6.03 8.54
CA TYR A 107 12.44 -5.86 9.85
C TYR A 107 11.24 -6.78 9.98
N ASP A 108 11.20 -7.58 11.05
CA ASP A 108 10.04 -8.43 11.34
C ASP A 108 8.84 -7.56 11.72
N PRO A 109 7.75 -7.57 10.95
CA PRO A 109 6.58 -6.75 11.25
C PRO A 109 5.86 -7.14 12.57
N ALA A 110 6.15 -8.33 13.11
CA ALA A 110 5.66 -8.77 14.42
C ALA A 110 6.52 -8.24 15.58
N ASP A 111 7.75 -7.78 15.33
CA ASP A 111 8.62 -7.19 16.35
C ASP A 111 8.27 -5.72 16.58
N THR A 112 7.33 -5.49 17.51
CA THR A 112 6.87 -4.14 17.91
C THR A 112 7.96 -3.27 18.57
N SER A 113 9.13 -3.82 18.92
CA SER A 113 10.29 -3.03 19.36
C SER A 113 11.08 -2.44 18.17
N LYS A 114 10.85 -2.97 16.97
CA LYS A 114 11.55 -2.66 15.73
C LYS A 114 10.66 -2.05 14.66
N VAL A 115 9.36 -2.33 14.67
CA VAL A 115 8.39 -1.74 13.74
C VAL A 115 7.27 -1.07 14.52
N GLU A 116 7.21 0.25 14.40
CA GLU A 116 6.19 1.10 15.01
C GLU A 116 5.16 1.51 13.97
N TYR A 117 3.88 1.24 14.21
CA TYR A 117 2.79 1.67 13.34
C TYR A 117 2.06 2.86 13.96
N LYS A 118 2.16 4.02 13.31
CA LYS A 118 1.60 5.29 13.78
C LYS A 118 0.35 5.66 12.98
N ALA A 119 -0.76 5.87 13.68
CA ALA A 119 -1.99 6.37 13.09
C ALA A 119 -1.78 7.80 12.58
N ILE A 120 -2.03 8.06 11.29
CA ILE A 120 -1.91 9.40 10.72
C ILE A 120 -3.21 9.77 9.98
N ALA A 121 -3.81 10.87 10.42
CA ALA A 121 -4.99 11.45 9.77
C ALA A 121 -4.66 11.92 8.35
N SER A 122 -5.67 11.97 7.47
CA SER A 122 -5.43 12.25 6.04
C SER A 122 -4.78 13.60 5.79
N ALA A 123 -5.18 14.61 6.56
CA ALA A 123 -4.65 15.96 6.48
C ALA A 123 -3.17 16.10 6.92
N ASN A 124 -2.61 15.10 7.61
CA ASN A 124 -1.30 15.19 8.26
C ASN A 124 -0.21 14.34 7.59
N ARG A 125 -0.55 13.57 6.54
CA ARG A 125 0.37 12.58 5.94
C ARG A 125 1.63 13.20 5.37
N GLU A 126 1.49 14.26 4.59
CA GLU A 126 2.60 14.98 3.98
C GLU A 126 3.52 15.57 5.06
N GLN A 127 2.94 16.23 6.06
CA GLN A 127 3.72 16.86 7.12
C GLN A 127 4.44 15.82 8.00
N ALA A 128 3.82 14.67 8.26
CA ALA A 128 4.45 13.60 9.02
C ALA A 128 5.70 13.04 8.29
N LEU A 129 5.65 12.92 6.95
CA LEU A 129 6.81 12.56 6.14
C LEU A 129 7.87 13.67 6.15
N ILE A 130 7.46 14.92 5.92
CA ILE A 130 8.37 16.08 5.88
C ILE A 130 9.13 16.26 7.20
N ASN A 131 8.44 16.10 8.33
CA ASN A 131 9.04 16.20 9.67
C ASN A 131 9.91 14.99 10.03
N GLY A 132 9.81 13.89 9.29
CA GLY A 132 10.43 12.61 9.64
C GLY A 132 9.76 11.93 10.84
N ASP A 133 8.51 12.26 11.15
CA ASP A 133 7.68 11.61 12.17
C ASP A 133 7.36 10.15 11.84
N ILE A 134 7.42 9.81 10.55
CA ILE A 134 7.29 8.48 9.96
C ILE A 134 8.34 8.34 8.84
N ASP A 135 8.72 7.11 8.49
CA ASP A 135 9.70 6.82 7.44
C ASP A 135 9.03 6.61 6.08
N TYR A 136 7.86 5.98 6.07
CA TYR A 136 6.97 5.89 4.91
C TYR A 136 5.51 5.78 5.36
N TYR A 137 4.58 6.01 4.43
CA TYR A 137 3.13 5.99 4.68
C TYR A 137 2.41 5.03 3.73
N VAL A 138 1.54 4.17 4.28
CA VAL A 138 0.63 3.29 3.54
C VAL A 138 -0.77 3.40 4.16
N GLY A 139 -1.75 3.89 3.41
CA GLY A 139 -3.09 4.14 3.95
C GLY A 139 -3.97 4.94 3.01
N THR A 140 -4.47 4.28 1.96
CA THR A 140 -5.36 4.83 0.92
C THR A 140 -4.88 6.17 0.38
N TYR A 141 -3.63 6.18 -0.12
CA TYR A 141 -2.92 7.42 -0.43
C TYR A 141 -2.81 7.66 -1.93
N SER A 142 -3.77 8.41 -2.46
CA SER A 142 -3.82 8.71 -3.89
C SER A 142 -2.61 9.51 -4.35
N ILE A 143 -1.96 9.04 -5.41
CA ILE A 143 -0.88 9.75 -6.09
C ILE A 143 -1.50 10.94 -6.84
N THR A 144 -1.05 12.16 -6.54
CA THR A 144 -1.46 13.38 -7.25
C THR A 144 -0.27 14.30 -7.45
N ASP A 145 -0.30 15.15 -8.49
CA ASP A 145 0.79 16.11 -8.75
C ASP A 145 0.99 17.09 -7.59
N LYS A 146 -0.10 17.59 -7.00
CA LYS A 146 -0.06 18.45 -5.81
C LYS A 146 0.66 17.80 -4.62
N ARG A 147 0.47 16.50 -4.42
CA ARG A 147 1.18 15.76 -3.35
C ARG A 147 2.64 15.51 -3.75
N LYS A 148 2.91 15.22 -5.04
CA LYS A 148 4.27 15.08 -5.59
C LYS A 148 5.08 16.36 -5.45
N ASP A 149 4.48 17.54 -5.32
CA ASP A 149 5.23 18.77 -5.02
C ASP A 149 5.88 18.75 -3.63
N GLN A 150 5.34 17.97 -2.68
CA GLN A 150 5.78 17.94 -1.28
C GLN A 150 6.52 16.66 -0.89
N ILE A 151 6.13 15.52 -1.46
CA ILE A 151 6.68 14.19 -1.16
C ILE A 151 6.96 13.41 -2.45
N SER A 152 7.55 12.22 -2.33
CA SER A 152 7.66 11.26 -3.45
C SER A 152 6.71 10.08 -3.20
N PHE A 153 6.45 9.29 -4.25
CA PHE A 153 5.60 8.10 -4.16
C PHE A 153 6.28 6.90 -4.82
N ALA A 154 6.20 5.74 -4.18
CA ALA A 154 6.37 4.46 -4.86
C ALA A 154 5.00 3.83 -5.16
N GLY A 155 4.96 2.86 -6.08
CA GLY A 155 3.72 2.29 -6.61
C GLY A 155 3.26 2.97 -7.92
N PRO A 156 1.96 2.95 -8.25
CA PRO A 156 0.85 2.54 -7.40
C PRO A 156 0.88 1.06 -7.02
N TYR A 157 0.25 0.69 -5.91
CA TYR A 157 0.03 -0.69 -5.50
C TYR A 157 -1.44 -1.11 -5.58
N PHE A 158 -2.37 -0.17 -5.78
CA PHE A 158 -3.79 -0.49 -5.93
C PHE A 158 -4.52 0.62 -6.69
N LEU A 159 -5.50 0.21 -7.50
CA LEU A 159 -6.38 1.12 -8.25
C LEU A 159 -7.80 0.93 -7.75
N THR A 160 -8.47 2.03 -7.48
CA THR A 160 -9.89 2.06 -7.11
C THR A 160 -10.51 3.34 -7.67
N GLY A 161 -11.76 3.64 -7.34
CA GLY A 161 -12.42 4.87 -7.74
C GLY A 161 -13.26 5.46 -6.62
N GLN A 162 -13.54 6.75 -6.67
CA GLN A 162 -14.43 7.39 -5.69
C GLN A 162 -15.87 6.95 -5.93
N GLY A 163 -16.57 6.58 -4.86
CA GLY A 163 -17.99 6.25 -4.84
C GLY A 163 -18.77 7.00 -3.75
N LEU A 164 -19.99 6.51 -3.50
CA LEU A 164 -20.90 7.00 -2.48
C LEU A 164 -21.43 5.84 -1.65
N LEU A 165 -21.52 6.05 -0.34
CA LEU A 165 -22.18 5.16 0.62
C LEU A 165 -23.36 5.89 1.21
N VAL A 166 -24.51 5.22 1.26
CA VAL A 166 -25.79 5.77 1.70
C VAL A 166 -26.48 4.78 2.64
N ALA A 167 -27.52 5.25 3.33
CA ALA A 167 -28.41 4.36 4.08
C ALA A 167 -29.06 3.32 3.14
N ALA A 168 -29.26 2.09 3.62
CA ALA A 168 -29.77 0.98 2.83
C ALA A 168 -31.15 1.26 2.19
N ASP A 169 -31.98 2.06 2.84
CA ASP A 169 -33.30 2.47 2.38
C ASP A 169 -33.30 3.74 1.50
N ASN A 170 -32.14 4.36 1.26
CA ASN A 170 -32.03 5.52 0.39
C ASN A 170 -31.99 5.10 -1.09
N ASP A 171 -33.07 5.35 -1.82
CA ASP A 171 -33.16 5.10 -3.27
C ASP A 171 -33.07 6.38 -4.12
N THR A 172 -32.84 7.53 -3.48
CA THR A 172 -32.76 8.84 -4.15
C THR A 172 -31.37 9.17 -4.66
N ILE A 173 -30.34 8.75 -3.91
CA ILE A 173 -28.93 8.93 -4.29
C ILE A 173 -28.48 7.68 -5.03
N THR A 174 -28.27 7.80 -6.34
CA THR A 174 -27.94 6.68 -7.24
C THR A 174 -26.58 6.84 -7.92
N GLY A 175 -25.81 7.84 -7.50
CA GLY A 175 -24.49 8.18 -8.04
C GLY A 175 -24.22 9.69 -7.97
N LYS A 176 -23.04 10.12 -8.41
CA LYS A 176 -22.60 11.52 -8.32
C LYS A 176 -23.63 12.53 -8.85
N ASP A 177 -24.29 12.22 -9.96
CA ASP A 177 -25.19 13.16 -10.64
C ASP A 177 -26.56 13.32 -9.94
N SER A 178 -26.87 12.47 -8.96
CA SER A 178 -28.03 12.61 -8.09
C SER A 178 -27.80 13.56 -6.90
N LEU A 179 -26.55 13.99 -6.67
CA LEU A 179 -26.20 14.90 -5.59
C LEU A 179 -26.66 16.32 -5.92
N THR A 180 -27.55 16.88 -5.08
CA THR A 180 -28.14 18.21 -5.27
C THR A 180 -27.67 19.19 -4.20
N ALA A 181 -28.02 20.47 -4.33
CA ALA A 181 -27.75 21.48 -3.31
C ALA A 181 -28.41 21.20 -1.94
N GLU A 182 -29.41 20.31 -1.89
CA GLU A 182 -30.02 19.87 -0.64
C GLU A 182 -29.31 18.68 0.00
N THR A 183 -28.50 17.95 -0.77
CA THR A 183 -27.74 16.80 -0.28
C THR A 183 -26.55 17.26 0.55
N THR A 184 -26.37 16.65 1.72
CA THR A 184 -25.23 16.80 2.61
C THR A 184 -24.33 15.58 2.49
N VAL A 185 -23.13 15.78 1.97
CA VAL A 185 -22.13 14.73 1.75
C VAL A 185 -21.00 14.87 2.76
N CYS A 186 -20.67 13.77 3.44
CA CYS A 186 -19.59 13.69 4.40
C CYS A 186 -18.33 13.08 3.79
N SER A 187 -17.16 13.62 4.14
CA SER A 187 -15.88 12.97 3.85
C SER A 187 -14.79 13.40 4.85
N VAL A 188 -13.58 12.92 4.65
CA VAL A 188 -12.44 13.20 5.53
C VAL A 188 -11.64 14.41 5.04
N THR A 189 -11.28 15.28 5.99
CA THR A 189 -10.41 16.44 5.77
C THR A 189 -9.08 16.02 5.12
N GLY A 190 -8.69 16.71 4.03
CA GLY A 190 -7.44 16.43 3.31
C GLY A 190 -7.50 15.25 2.31
N SER A 191 -8.68 14.65 2.12
CA SER A 191 -8.88 13.60 1.10
C SER A 191 -9.04 14.18 -0.31
N THR A 192 -8.75 13.38 -1.35
CA THR A 192 -9.09 13.71 -2.75
C THR A 192 -10.61 13.68 -3.01
N PRO A 193 -11.38 12.71 -2.46
CA PRO A 193 -12.84 12.66 -2.59
C PRO A 193 -13.57 13.97 -2.28
N ILE A 194 -13.18 14.64 -1.20
CA ILE A 194 -13.90 15.82 -0.76
C ILE A 194 -13.67 17.05 -1.65
N GLN A 195 -12.47 17.18 -2.20
CA GLN A 195 -12.18 18.22 -3.19
C GLN A 195 -13.00 17.97 -4.46
N ARG A 196 -13.10 16.71 -4.89
CA ARG A 196 -13.88 16.33 -6.07
C ARG A 196 -15.37 16.65 -5.91
N ILE A 197 -15.99 16.34 -4.76
CA ILE A 197 -17.41 16.68 -4.53
C ILE A 197 -17.62 18.19 -4.53
N ARG A 198 -16.73 18.97 -3.90
CA ARG A 198 -16.80 20.44 -3.89
C ARG A 198 -16.71 21.04 -5.30
N GLU A 199 -15.88 20.47 -6.16
CA GLU A 199 -15.62 20.99 -7.50
C GLU A 199 -16.68 20.56 -8.52
N GLN A 200 -17.26 19.38 -8.37
CA GLN A 200 -18.03 18.72 -9.43
C GLN A 200 -19.52 18.56 -9.12
N THR A 201 -19.96 18.96 -7.92
CA THR A 201 -21.36 18.80 -7.50
C THR A 201 -21.85 20.03 -6.75
N PRO A 202 -23.17 20.30 -6.73
CA PRO A 202 -23.74 21.38 -5.93
C PRO A 202 -23.93 21.03 -4.45
N ALA A 203 -23.57 19.81 -4.01
CA ALA A 203 -23.87 19.32 -2.68
C ALA A 203 -23.19 20.09 -1.55
N LYS A 204 -23.85 20.14 -0.40
CA LYS A 204 -23.26 20.64 0.85
C LYS A 204 -22.24 19.61 1.33
N VAL A 205 -21.09 20.10 1.76
CA VAL A 205 -19.99 19.26 2.22
C VAL A 205 -19.76 19.48 3.72
N VAL A 206 -19.68 18.38 4.46
CA VAL A 206 -19.19 18.36 5.85
C VAL A 206 -17.96 17.47 5.96
N GLU A 207 -17.03 17.86 6.81
CA GLU A 207 -15.73 17.18 6.95
C GLU A 207 -15.48 16.74 8.38
N PHE A 208 -14.87 15.56 8.53
CA PHE A 208 -14.40 15.03 9.80
C PHE A 208 -12.99 14.45 9.65
N ASP A 209 -12.41 13.98 10.75
CA ASP A 209 -11.04 13.48 10.77
C ASP A 209 -10.93 12.02 10.32
N THR A 210 -12.00 11.24 10.54
CA THR A 210 -12.09 9.81 10.18
C THR A 210 -13.33 9.51 9.36
N TYR A 211 -13.26 8.46 8.54
CA TYR A 211 -14.42 7.97 7.80
C TYR A 211 -15.44 7.33 8.74
N SER A 212 -15.00 6.75 9.86
CA SER A 212 -15.90 6.20 10.88
C SER A 212 -16.82 7.28 11.46
N GLN A 213 -16.34 8.51 11.66
CA GLN A 213 -17.19 9.64 12.07
C GLN A 213 -18.24 9.98 11.02
N CYS A 214 -17.88 9.95 9.74
CA CYS A 214 -18.83 10.18 8.64
C CYS A 214 -19.88 9.07 8.54
N VAL A 215 -19.48 7.81 8.69
CA VAL A 215 -20.38 6.65 8.63
C VAL A 215 -21.36 6.65 9.81
N GLU A 216 -20.91 6.97 11.03
CA GLU A 216 -21.81 7.11 12.17
C GLU A 216 -22.82 8.25 11.97
N LYS A 217 -22.41 9.37 11.37
CA LYS A 217 -23.33 10.46 11.02
C LYS A 217 -24.34 10.07 9.96
N LEU A 218 -23.93 9.27 8.98
CA LEU A 218 -24.85 8.73 7.97
C LEU A 218 -25.89 7.83 8.63
N LYS A 219 -25.47 6.92 9.51
CA LYS A 219 -26.36 6.03 10.26
C LYS A 219 -27.34 6.78 11.15
N ASN A 220 -26.93 7.93 11.68
CA ASN A 220 -27.80 8.80 12.48
C ASN A 220 -28.70 9.73 11.64
N GLY A 221 -28.60 9.69 10.31
CA GLY A 221 -29.35 10.58 9.41
C GLY A 221 -28.92 12.04 9.48
N GLU A 222 -27.71 12.32 9.99
CA GLU A 222 -27.14 13.68 10.05
C GLU A 222 -26.54 14.13 8.72
N VAL A 223 -26.20 13.17 7.84
CA VAL A 223 -25.71 13.39 6.47
C VAL A 223 -26.39 12.40 5.55
N ASP A 224 -26.53 12.75 4.27
CA ASP A 224 -27.26 11.94 3.29
C ASP A 224 -26.38 10.89 2.61
N ALA A 225 -25.07 11.17 2.51
CA ALA A 225 -24.10 10.25 1.93
C ALA A 225 -22.70 10.44 2.54
N VAL A 226 -21.91 9.37 2.54
CA VAL A 226 -20.46 9.43 2.72
C VAL A 226 -19.80 9.23 1.36
N THR A 227 -18.78 10.01 1.07
CA THR A 227 -18.00 9.84 -0.16
C THR A 227 -16.54 9.56 0.15
N THR A 228 -16.02 8.49 -0.46
CA THR A 228 -14.60 8.18 -0.55
C THR A 228 -14.41 7.08 -1.58
N ASP A 229 -13.27 6.42 -1.55
CA ASP A 229 -12.84 5.42 -2.50
C ASP A 229 -13.63 4.13 -2.24
N GLU A 230 -14.10 3.48 -3.30
CA GLU A 230 -15.02 2.35 -3.26
C GLU A 230 -14.52 1.22 -2.35
N ALA A 231 -13.21 0.94 -2.37
CA ALA A 231 -12.63 -0.08 -1.50
C ALA A 231 -12.84 0.23 0.00
N ILE A 232 -12.82 1.51 0.41
CA ILE A 232 -13.12 1.91 1.79
C ILE A 232 -14.62 1.75 2.07
N LEU A 233 -15.46 2.17 1.11
CA LEU A 233 -16.91 2.12 1.27
C LEU A 233 -17.44 0.69 1.37
N LEU A 234 -16.89 -0.23 0.57
CA LEU A 234 -17.21 -1.66 0.62
C LEU A 234 -16.86 -2.28 1.97
N GLY A 235 -15.75 -1.84 2.59
CA GLY A 235 -15.40 -2.23 3.95
C GLY A 235 -16.48 -1.87 4.97
N TYR A 236 -17.02 -0.65 4.90
CA TYR A 236 -18.11 -0.22 5.79
C TYR A 236 -19.44 -0.90 5.47
N ALA A 237 -19.80 -1.01 4.18
CA ALA A 237 -21.01 -1.71 3.77
C ALA A 237 -21.00 -3.18 4.21
N ALA A 238 -19.84 -3.85 4.16
CA ALA A 238 -19.69 -5.23 4.62
C ALA A 238 -19.80 -5.38 6.16
N GLN A 239 -19.44 -4.34 6.93
CA GLN A 239 -19.61 -4.35 8.38
C GLN A 239 -21.07 -4.16 8.81
N ASP A 240 -21.87 -3.45 8.02
CA ASP A 240 -23.26 -3.11 8.36
C ASP A 240 -24.20 -3.19 7.13
N PRO A 241 -24.33 -4.39 6.50
CA PRO A 241 -25.02 -4.55 5.23
C PRO A 241 -26.54 -4.35 5.31
N ASP A 242 -27.11 -4.42 6.50
CA ASP A 242 -28.54 -4.19 6.73
C ASP A 242 -28.89 -2.69 6.73
N ASN A 243 -27.92 -1.81 7.01
CA ASN A 243 -28.15 -0.37 7.17
C ASN A 243 -27.40 0.48 6.14
N LEU A 244 -26.39 -0.05 5.44
CA LEU A 244 -25.55 0.70 4.51
C LEU A 244 -25.47 0.01 3.14
N LYS A 245 -25.43 0.82 2.08
CA LYS A 245 -25.18 0.35 0.71
C LYS A 245 -24.36 1.33 -0.11
N ILE A 246 -23.66 0.81 -1.11
CA ILE A 246 -23.00 1.62 -2.13
C ILE A 246 -24.06 2.17 -3.10
N ALA A 247 -23.94 3.44 -3.47
CA ALA A 247 -24.82 4.12 -4.41
C ALA A 247 -24.11 4.40 -5.74
N GLY A 248 -24.57 3.73 -6.79
CA GLY A 248 -24.03 3.87 -8.14
C GLY A 248 -22.66 3.23 -8.33
N GLU A 249 -22.03 3.57 -9.44
CA GLU A 249 -20.69 3.12 -9.81
C GLU A 249 -19.63 4.17 -9.41
N PRO A 250 -18.36 3.77 -9.25
CA PRO A 250 -17.26 4.70 -9.07
C PRO A 250 -17.18 5.73 -10.21
N PHE A 251 -16.83 6.97 -9.87
CA PHE A 251 -16.81 8.12 -10.81
C PHE A 251 -15.46 8.83 -10.89
N SER A 252 -14.40 8.18 -10.42
CA SER A 252 -13.02 8.62 -10.61
C SER A 252 -12.07 7.42 -10.63
N GLU A 253 -10.80 7.69 -10.93
CA GLU A 253 -9.71 6.78 -10.62
C GLU A 253 -8.91 7.34 -9.45
N GLU A 254 -8.56 6.48 -8.49
CA GLU A 254 -7.72 6.74 -7.34
C GLU A 254 -6.58 5.72 -7.35
N ARG A 255 -5.35 6.21 -7.51
CA ARG A 255 -4.13 5.39 -7.64
C ARG A 255 -3.40 5.40 -6.31
N TYR A 256 -3.46 4.34 -5.51
CA TYR A 256 -2.80 4.31 -4.20
C TYR A 256 -1.31 4.06 -4.33
N GLY A 257 -0.52 4.94 -3.72
CA GLY A 257 0.93 4.80 -3.63
C GLY A 257 1.43 4.79 -2.19
N VAL A 258 2.69 4.40 -2.03
CA VAL A 258 3.43 4.51 -0.77
C VAL A 258 4.04 5.91 -0.69
N GLY A 259 3.61 6.71 0.28
CA GLY A 259 4.17 8.03 0.50
C GLY A 259 5.55 7.94 1.13
N ILE A 260 6.54 8.60 0.53
CA ILE A 260 7.94 8.53 0.96
C ILE A 260 8.57 9.94 1.00
N THR A 261 9.69 10.06 1.71
CA THR A 261 10.47 11.30 1.77
C THR A 261 10.78 11.82 0.36
N LYS A 262 10.58 13.12 0.13
CA LYS A 262 10.80 13.75 -1.18
C LYS A 262 12.23 13.52 -1.67
N GLY A 263 12.35 13.03 -2.90
CA GLY A 263 13.63 12.88 -3.59
C GLY A 263 14.48 11.69 -3.14
N ASP A 264 13.95 10.77 -2.33
CA ASP A 264 14.61 9.50 -2.02
C ASP A 264 14.35 8.47 -3.14
N THR A 265 14.99 8.70 -4.29
CA THR A 265 14.79 7.88 -5.49
C THR A 265 15.27 6.44 -5.31
N ALA A 266 16.30 6.21 -4.49
CA ALA A 266 16.80 4.88 -4.18
C ALA A 266 15.77 4.07 -3.38
N PHE A 267 15.11 4.68 -2.38
CA PHE A 267 14.01 4.04 -1.67
C PHE A 267 12.80 3.81 -2.58
N GLN A 268 12.48 4.78 -3.44
CA GLN A 268 11.40 4.64 -4.41
C GLN A 268 11.62 3.46 -5.35
N GLU A 269 12.83 3.35 -5.91
CA GLU A 269 13.21 2.25 -6.81
C GLU A 269 13.16 0.92 -6.09
N PHE A 270 13.67 0.83 -4.86
CA PHE A 270 13.59 -0.38 -4.05
C PHE A 270 12.14 -0.86 -3.87
N VAL A 271 11.22 0.03 -3.46
CA VAL A 271 9.81 -0.31 -3.25
C VAL A 271 9.13 -0.68 -4.58
N ASN A 272 9.44 0.04 -5.67
CA ASN A 272 8.91 -0.26 -7.00
C ASN A 272 9.38 -1.63 -7.53
N THR A 273 10.66 -1.97 -7.35
CA THR A 273 11.21 -3.29 -7.71
C THR A 273 10.55 -4.39 -6.89
N MET A 274 10.39 -4.17 -5.57
CA MET A 274 9.68 -5.11 -4.70
C MET A 274 8.24 -5.37 -5.19
N PHE A 275 7.49 -4.34 -5.58
CA PHE A 275 6.16 -4.53 -6.16
C PHE A 275 6.21 -5.26 -7.50
N THR A 276 7.15 -4.90 -8.38
CA THR A 276 7.29 -5.49 -9.72
C THR A 276 7.62 -6.98 -9.65
N ASP A 277 8.53 -7.38 -8.76
CA ASP A 277 9.00 -8.76 -8.63
C ASP A 277 8.07 -9.62 -7.75
N GLY A 278 7.23 -9.00 -6.93
CA GLY A 278 6.47 -9.64 -5.87
C GLY A 278 4.99 -9.88 -6.16
N GLY A 279 4.59 -10.01 -7.42
CA GLY A 279 3.16 -10.08 -7.78
C GLY A 279 2.36 -11.18 -7.10
N SER A 280 2.98 -12.33 -6.82
CA SER A 280 2.33 -13.40 -6.04
C SER A 280 2.09 -13.03 -4.56
N THR A 281 2.98 -12.23 -3.97
CA THR A 281 2.80 -11.71 -2.60
C THR A 281 1.69 -10.66 -2.58
N TRP A 282 1.68 -9.78 -3.58
CA TRP A 282 0.59 -8.83 -3.75
C TRP A 282 -0.77 -9.54 -3.89
N GLU A 283 -0.86 -10.56 -4.74
CA GLU A 283 -2.10 -11.32 -4.97
C GLU A 283 -2.57 -12.01 -3.69
N ALA A 284 -1.66 -12.63 -2.93
CA ALA A 284 -1.99 -13.25 -1.65
C ALA A 284 -2.50 -12.22 -0.61
N ILE A 285 -1.88 -11.04 -0.55
CA ILE A 285 -2.32 -9.94 0.32
C ILE A 285 -3.69 -9.42 -0.12
N PHE A 286 -3.91 -9.26 -1.43
CA PHE A 286 -5.18 -8.81 -2.01
C PHE A 286 -6.30 -9.80 -1.70
N GLU A 287 -6.14 -11.08 -2.04
CA GLU A 287 -7.16 -12.12 -1.84
C GLU A 287 -7.54 -12.28 -0.37
N LYS A 288 -6.55 -12.26 0.53
CA LYS A 288 -6.79 -12.34 1.99
C LYS A 288 -7.70 -11.22 2.49
N ASN A 289 -7.53 -10.00 1.97
CA ASN A 289 -8.13 -8.81 2.56
C ASN A 289 -9.36 -8.28 1.78
N LEU A 290 -9.35 -8.36 0.46
CA LEU A 290 -10.36 -7.78 -0.45
C LEU A 290 -10.99 -8.80 -1.41
N GLY A 291 -10.46 -10.01 -1.54
CA GLY A 291 -11.00 -11.03 -2.46
C GLY A 291 -12.46 -11.41 -2.16
N ALA A 292 -12.83 -11.43 -0.88
CA ALA A 292 -14.19 -11.74 -0.44
C ALA A 292 -15.18 -10.57 -0.58
N SER A 293 -14.71 -9.33 -0.77
CA SER A 293 -15.58 -8.14 -0.85
C SER A 293 -16.07 -7.85 -2.27
N GLY A 294 -15.79 -8.72 -3.24
CA GLY A 294 -16.19 -8.54 -4.65
C GLY A 294 -15.38 -7.48 -5.41
N VAL A 295 -14.36 -6.90 -4.77
CA VAL A 295 -13.39 -6.02 -5.42
C VAL A 295 -12.56 -6.87 -6.38
N LYS A 296 -12.53 -6.47 -7.64
CA LYS A 296 -11.59 -7.06 -8.61
C LYS A 296 -10.29 -6.28 -8.53
N GLY A 297 -9.18 -6.94 -8.27
CA GLY A 297 -7.87 -6.33 -8.22
C GLY A 297 -6.89 -7.10 -9.09
N GLU A 298 -6.24 -6.39 -10.02
CA GLU A 298 -4.97 -6.79 -10.59
C GLU A 298 -3.92 -5.82 -10.06
N GLN A 299 -2.72 -6.30 -9.76
CA GLN A 299 -1.66 -5.42 -9.34
C GLN A 299 -1.34 -4.43 -10.47
N PRO A 300 -1.39 -3.11 -10.23
CA PRO A 300 -1.05 -2.14 -11.26
C PRO A 300 0.46 -2.13 -11.52
N ALA A 301 0.83 -1.75 -12.74
CA ALA A 301 2.22 -1.41 -13.04
C ALA A 301 2.65 -0.16 -12.25
N VAL A 302 3.86 -0.20 -11.68
CA VAL A 302 4.43 0.90 -10.93
C VAL A 302 4.82 2.07 -11.84
N ASP A 303 4.72 3.30 -11.32
CA ASP A 303 5.19 4.51 -12.00
C ASP A 303 6.74 4.52 -12.06
N PRO A 304 7.33 5.10 -13.12
CA PRO A 304 8.76 5.38 -13.15
C PRO A 304 9.19 6.27 -11.98
N VAL A 305 10.44 6.09 -11.56
CA VAL A 305 11.08 6.95 -10.55
C VAL A 305 11.16 8.38 -11.08
N SER A 306 10.81 9.37 -10.24
CA SER A 306 10.69 10.79 -10.61
C SER A 306 11.24 11.72 -9.55
#